data_AF-A0A661T5S2-F1
#
_entry.id   AF-A0A661T5S2-F1
#
_cell.length_a   1.000
_cell.length_b   1.000
_cell.length_c   1.000
_cell.angle_alpha   90.00
_cell.angle_beta   90.00
_cell.angle_gamma   90.00
#
_symmetry.space_group_name_H-M   'P 1'
#
loop_
_entity.id
_entity.type
_entity.pdbx_description
1 polymer ?
#
loop_
_entity_poly.entity_id
_entity_poly.type
_entity_poly.pdbx_seq_one_letter_code
_entity_poly.pdbx_strand_id
1 'polypeptide(L)'
;MHLTPQITVYLFMLVIYVIILYIFERARRKFRGGNIEMVIKMIILNTLLLLASDFTYFSGFLGPELAYGVRMVLRLGAMCAIAFAGLRLITV
;
A
#
# COMPACT_ATOMS: atom_id res chain seq x y z
N MET A 1 19.82 20.05 -5.68
CA MET A 1 19.05 19.05 -4.92
C MET A 1 19.93 17.82 -4.73
N HIS A 2 20.59 17.66 -3.59
CA HIS A 2 21.34 16.44 -3.32
C HIS A 2 20.32 15.30 -3.10
N LEU A 3 20.34 14.27 -3.96
CA LEU A 3 19.64 13.02 -3.65
C LEU A 3 20.30 12.45 -2.39
N THR A 4 19.65 12.63 -1.25
CA THR A 4 20.00 11.86 -0.06
C THR A 4 19.61 10.39 -0.31
N PRO A 5 20.39 9.42 0.18
CA PRO A 5 20.10 7.99 -0.02
C PRO A 5 18.69 7.61 0.45
N GLN A 6 18.14 8.33 1.41
CA GLN A 6 16.77 8.18 1.90
C GLN A 6 15.71 8.44 0.81
N ILE A 7 15.85 9.52 0.02
CA ILE A 7 14.90 9.87 -1.04
C ILE A 7 14.92 8.81 -2.15
N THR A 8 16.11 8.31 -2.50
CA THR A 8 16.26 7.24 -3.48
C THR A 8 15.52 5.97 -3.06
N VAL A 9 15.63 5.57 -1.79
CA VAL A 9 14.92 4.39 -1.25
C VAL A 9 13.41 4.59 -1.29
N TYR A 10 12.90 5.77 -0.90
CA TYR A 10 11.47 6.05 -0.96
C TYR A 10 10.92 6.03 -2.38
N LEU A 11 11.68 6.56 -3.34
CA LEU A 11 11.30 6.56 -4.75
C LEU A 11 11.26 5.14 -5.32
N PHE A 12 12.24 4.28 -4.98
CA PHE A 12 12.22 2.86 -5.34
C PHE A 12 11.05 2.10 -4.72
N MET A 13 10.75 2.32 -3.43
CA MET A 13 9.58 1.72 -2.77
C MET A 13 8.27 2.08 -3.47
N LEU A 14 8.12 3.34 -3.89
CA LEU A 14 6.93 3.79 -4.59
C LEU A 14 6.76 3.08 -5.94
N VAL A 15 7.85 2.89 -6.69
CA VAL A 15 7.83 2.11 -7.95
C VAL A 15 7.41 0.66 -7.70
N ILE A 16 7.93 0.03 -6.64
CA ILE A 16 7.55 -1.35 -6.27
C ILE A 16 6.05 -1.44 -5.97
N TYR A 17 5.48 -0.47 -5.24
CA TYR A 17 4.04 -0.46 -4.96
C TYR A 17 3.19 -0.37 -6.23
N VAL A 18 3.62 0.44 -7.21
CA VAL A 18 2.95 0.52 -8.51
C VAL A 18 3.01 -0.82 -9.26
N ILE A 19 4.16 -1.50 -9.24
CA ILE A 19 4.32 -2.83 -9.84
C ILE A 19 3.40 -3.85 -9.17
N ILE A 20 3.32 -3.84 -7.84
CA ILE A 20 2.42 -4.72 -7.08
C ILE A 20 0.98 -4.46 -7.49
N LEU A 21 0.53 -3.21 -7.51
CA LEU A 21 -0.83 -2.85 -7.95
C LEU A 21 -1.12 -3.35 -9.36
N TYR A 22 -0.18 -3.18 -10.29
CA TYR A 22 -0.33 -3.63 -11.66
C TYR A 22 -0.49 -5.16 -11.76
N ILE A 23 0.35 -5.93 -11.06
CA ILE A 23 0.29 -7.39 -11.06
C ILE A 23 -1.03 -7.87 -10.43
N PHE A 24 -1.41 -7.32 -9.28
CA PHE A 24 -2.62 -7.73 -8.58
C PHE A 24 -3.89 -7.33 -9.32
N GLU A 25 -3.91 -6.17 -9.99
CA GLU A 25 -5.04 -5.78 -10.84
C GLU A 25 -5.17 -6.73 -12.05
N ARG A 26 -4.05 -7.18 -12.63
CA ARG A 26 -4.06 -8.21 -13.68
C ARG A 26 -4.55 -9.56 -13.15
N ALA A 27 -4.12 -9.95 -11.95
CA ALA A 27 -4.59 -11.17 -11.29
C ALA A 27 -6.10 -11.09 -11.00
N ARG A 28 -6.60 -9.94 -10.54
CA ARG A 28 -8.02 -9.70 -10.28
C ARG A 28 -8.89 -9.95 -11.51
N ARG A 29 -8.44 -9.50 -12.69
CA ARG A 29 -9.16 -9.73 -13.95
C ARG A 29 -9.16 -11.19 -14.38
N LYS A 30 -8.15 -11.97 -13.97
CA LYS A 30 -8.00 -13.40 -14.29
C LYS A 30 -8.82 -14.29 -13.35
N PHE A 31 -8.91 -13.95 -12.07
CA PHE A 31 -9.63 -14.70 -11.04
C PHE A 31 -10.96 -14.01 -10.67
N ARG A 32 -11.85 -13.84 -11.66
CA ARG A 32 -13.17 -13.24 -11.43
C ARG A 32 -14.10 -14.27 -10.79
N GLY A 33 -14.63 -13.92 -9.62
CA GLY A 33 -15.54 -14.76 -8.84
C GLY A 33 -14.84 -15.70 -7.86
N GLY A 34 -15.30 -15.68 -6.61
CA GLY A 34 -14.82 -16.54 -5.53
C GLY A 34 -13.99 -15.80 -4.46
N ASN A 35 -13.55 -16.55 -3.44
CA ASN A 35 -12.78 -16.00 -2.32
C ASN A 35 -11.44 -15.38 -2.75
N ILE A 36 -10.87 -15.85 -3.86
CA ILE A 36 -9.60 -15.36 -4.42
C ILE A 36 -9.72 -13.89 -4.88
N GLU A 37 -10.83 -13.51 -5.51
CA GLU A 37 -11.06 -12.11 -5.92
C GLU A 37 -11.11 -11.19 -4.69
N MET A 38 -11.75 -11.65 -3.61
CA MET A 38 -11.88 -10.87 -2.39
C MET A 38 -10.53 -10.65 -1.70
N VAL A 39 -9.69 -11.69 -1.64
CA VAL A 39 -8.32 -11.57 -1.11
C VAL A 39 -7.47 -10.63 -1.97
N ILE A 40 -7.55 -10.74 -3.30
CA ILE A 40 -6.85 -9.83 -4.22
C ILE A 40 -7.29 -8.38 -4.00
N LYS A 41 -8.60 -8.14 -3.81
CA LYS A 41 -9.14 -6.80 -3.55
C LYS A 41 -8.64 -6.22 -2.23
N MET A 42 -8.48 -7.05 -1.20
CA MET A 42 -7.87 -6.65 0.08
C MET A 42 -6.38 -6.30 -0.07
N ILE A 43 -5.63 -7.09 -0.85
CA ILE A 43 -4.21 -6.80 -1.11
C ILE A 43 -4.06 -5.48 -1.87
N ILE A 44 -4.86 -5.26 -2.92
CA ILE A 44 -4.85 -3.99 -3.69
C ILE A 44 -5.18 -2.80 -2.78
N LEU A 45 -6.21 -2.92 -1.93
CA LEU A 45 -6.59 -1.87 -0.98
C LEU A 45 -5.44 -1.57 -0.01
N ASN A 46 -4.82 -2.61 0.54
CA ASN A 46 -3.67 -2.48 1.43
C ASN A 46 -2.48 -1.78 0.74
N THR A 47 -2.11 -2.21 -0.47
CA THR A 47 -1.01 -1.60 -1.23
C THR A 47 -1.32 -0.15 -1.60
N LEU A 48 -2.58 0.20 -1.86
CA LEU A 48 -3.00 1.59 -2.05
C LEU A 48 -2.83 2.43 -0.78
N LEU A 49 -3.20 1.90 0.40
CA LEU A 49 -2.97 2.60 1.67
C LEU A 49 -1.47 2.82 1.93
N LEU A 50 -0.65 1.81 1.64
CA LEU A 50 0.80 1.90 1.81
C LEU A 50 1.41 2.93 0.86
N LEU A 51 0.97 2.92 -0.41
CA LEU A 51 1.38 3.90 -1.42
C LEU A 51 0.97 5.32 -1.01
N ALA A 52 -0.26 5.52 -0.54
CA ALA A 52 -0.70 6.83 -0.06
C ALA A 52 0.10 7.29 1.17
N SER A 53 0.40 6.38 2.11
CA SER A 53 1.25 6.65 3.28
C SER A 53 2.64 7.16 2.89
N ASP A 54 3.32 6.49 1.94
CA ASP A 54 4.66 6.91 1.52
C ASP A 54 4.61 8.08 0.50
N PHE A 55 3.50 8.29 -0.20
CA PHE A 55 3.28 9.50 -0.99
C PHE A 55 3.16 10.76 -0.11
N THR A 56 2.67 10.62 1.13
CA THR A 56 2.65 11.73 2.11
C THR A 56 4.03 12.32 2.40
N TYR A 57 5.11 11.53 2.20
CA TYR A 57 6.49 12.01 2.31
C TYR A 57 6.87 13.00 1.20
N PHE A 58 6.29 12.84 0.01
CA PHE A 58 6.49 13.74 -1.12
C PHE A 58 5.53 14.94 -1.10
N SER A 59 4.34 14.79 -0.51
CA SER A 59 3.42 15.90 -0.28
C SER A 59 3.86 16.72 0.94
N GLY A 60 5.00 17.42 0.84
CA GLY A 60 5.49 18.36 1.85
C GLY A 60 4.62 19.62 2.03
N PHE A 61 3.35 19.57 1.60
CA PHE A 61 2.39 20.66 1.67
C PHE A 61 1.61 20.68 2.99
N LEU A 62 1.52 19.54 3.69
CA LEU A 62 1.05 19.47 5.06
C LEU A 62 2.27 19.51 5.98
N GLY A 63 2.25 20.35 7.02
CA GLY A 63 3.36 20.49 7.96
C GLY A 63 3.89 19.14 8.47
N PRO A 64 5.20 19.05 8.81
CA PRO A 64 5.90 17.79 9.07
C PRO A 64 5.21 16.91 10.13
N GLU A 65 4.59 17.52 11.14
CA GLU A 65 3.81 16.85 12.18
C GLU A 65 2.54 16.16 11.64
N LEU A 66 1.79 16.84 10.77
CA LEU A 66 0.56 16.30 10.18
C LEU A 66 0.87 15.21 9.15
N ALA A 67 1.91 15.41 8.34
CA ALA A 67 2.37 14.39 7.38
C ALA A 67 2.81 13.10 8.10
N TYR A 68 3.49 13.22 9.25
CA TYR A 68 3.86 12.07 10.07
C TYR A 68 2.64 11.35 10.68
N GLY A 69 1.67 12.11 11.21
CA GLY A 69 0.44 11.54 11.77
C GLY A 69 -0.38 10.77 10.73
N VAL A 70 -0.59 11.37 9.55
CA VAL A 70 -1.31 10.74 8.43
C VAL A 70 -0.58 9.47 7.98
N ARG A 71 0.75 9.54 7.81
CA ARG A 71 1.57 8.38 7.47
C ARG A 71 1.41 7.23 8.46
N MET A 72 1.47 7.52 9.76
CA MET A 72 1.28 6.51 10.81
C MET A 72 -0.10 5.85 10.74
N VAL A 73 -1.16 6.66 10.60
CA VAL A 73 -2.55 6.14 10.54
C VAL A 73 -2.76 5.27 9.29
N LEU A 74 -2.30 5.70 8.12
CA LEU A 74 -2.42 4.90 6.90
C LEU A 74 -1.62 3.60 6.99
N ARG A 75 -0.42 3.64 7.57
CA ARG A 75 0.43 2.44 7.70
C ARG A 75 -0.13 1.46 8.73
N LEU A 76 -0.71 1.95 9.82
CA LEU A 76 -1.44 1.13 10.79
C LEU A 76 -2.66 0.47 10.12
N GLY A 77 -3.45 1.23 9.35
CA GLY A 77 -4.58 0.71 8.59
C GLY A 77 -4.17 -0.37 7.59
N ALA A 78 -3.03 -0.19 6.92
CA ALA A 78 -2.45 -1.19 6.04
C ALA A 78 -2.07 -2.49 6.80
N MET A 79 -1.37 -2.38 7.94
CA MET A 79 -1.07 -3.56 8.77
C MET A 79 -2.33 -4.31 9.22
N CYS A 80 -3.39 -3.59 9.62
CA CYS A 80 -4.68 -4.18 9.94
C CYS A 80 -5.30 -4.88 8.71
N ALA A 81 -5.29 -4.25 7.54
CA ALA A 81 -5.82 -4.83 6.31
C ALA A 81 -5.12 -6.15 5.92
N ILE A 82 -3.80 -6.24 6.12
CA ILE A 82 -3.04 -7.48 5.92
C ILE A 82 -3.45 -8.55 6.94
N ALA A 83 -3.58 -8.19 8.22
CA ALA A 83 -3.99 -9.13 9.26
C ALA A 83 -5.38 -9.73 8.97
N PHE A 84 -6.34 -8.91 8.52
CA PHE A 84 -7.66 -9.38 8.09
C PHE A 84 -7.62 -10.22 6.81
N ALA A 85 -6.77 -9.86 5.84
CA ALA A 85 -6.57 -10.65 4.63
C ALA A 85 -6.02 -12.04 4.96
N GLY A 86 -5.08 -12.15 5.90
CA GLY A 86 -4.53 -13.42 6.38
C GLY A 86 -5.54 -14.27 7.15
N LEU A 87 -6.36 -13.65 8.00
CA LEU A 87 -7.44 -14.34 8.72
C LEU A 87 -8.46 -14.97 7.77
N ARG A 88 -8.86 -14.25 6.72
CA ARG A 88 -9.76 -14.76 5.68
C ARG A 88 -9.16 -15.89 4.83
N LEU A 89 -7.84 -16.01 4.77
CA LEU A 89 -7.17 -17.15 4.12
C LEU A 89 -7.21 -18.42 4.99
N ILE A 90 -7.26 -18.27 6.33
CA ILE A 90 -7.22 -19.37 7.30
C ILE A 90 -8.62 -19.91 7.64
N THR A 91 -9.65 -19.04 7.60
CA THR A 91 -11.04 -19.41 7.93
C THR A 91 -11.85 -19.96 6.75
N VAL A 92 -11.19 -20.20 5.60
CA VAL A 92 -11.75 -20.83 4.40
C VAL A 92 -11.18 -22.23 4.28
#